data_AF-A0AAV4KB04-F1
#
_entry.id   AF-A0AAV4KB04-F1
#
_cell.length_a   1.000
_cell.length_b   1.000
_cell.length_c   1.000
_cell.angle_alpha   90.00
_cell.angle_beta   90.00
_cell.angle_gamma   90.00
#
_symmetry.space_group_name_H-M   'P 1'
#
loop_
_entity.id
_entity.type
_entity.pdbx_description
1 polymer ?
#
loop_
_entity_poly.entity_id
_entity_poly.type
_entity_poly.pdbx_seq_one_letter_code
_entity_poly.pdbx_strand_id
1 'polypeptide(L)' 'MDFSAFNLDYGRDYLLPVFTAGRFTEEAGRVTLPLAVQANHAACDGWHVAEFFRVLDEELAFTAAPR' A
#
# COMPACT_ATOMS: atom_id res chain seq x y z
N MET A 1 -6.22 -4.12 -12.71
CA MET A 1 -6.75 -5.34 -12.07
C MET A 1 -7.23 -4.93 -10.69
N ASP A 2 -8.42 -5.34 -10.28
CA ASP A 2 -8.89 -5.17 -8.90
C ASP A 2 -8.47 -6.40 -8.09
N PHE A 3 -8.08 -6.23 -6.82
CA PHE A 3 -7.68 -7.34 -5.95
C PHE A 3 -7.99 -7.05 -4.48
N SER A 4 -8.32 -8.09 -3.73
CA SER A 4 -8.39 -8.05 -2.26
C SER A 4 -7.13 -8.60 -1.59
N ALA A 5 -6.32 -9.37 -2.31
CA ALA A 5 -5.02 -9.88 -1.87
C ALA A 5 -4.10 -10.06 -3.08
N PHE A 6 -2.82 -9.75 -2.88
CA PHE A 6 -1.77 -9.96 -3.87
C PHE A 6 -0.48 -10.36 -3.16
N ASN A 7 0.20 -11.41 -3.64
CA ASN A 7 1.50 -11.83 -3.14
C ASN A 7 2.41 -12.08 -4.34
N LEU A 8 3.64 -11.54 -4.28
CA LEU A 8 4.67 -11.75 -5.28
C LEU A 8 5.71 -12.69 -4.71
N ASP A 9 5.90 -13.87 -5.28
CA ASP A 9 6.99 -14.74 -4.81
C ASP A 9 8.33 -14.24 -5.41
N TYR A 10 9.19 -13.67 -4.57
CA TYR A 10 10.54 -13.24 -4.96
C TYR A 10 11.59 -13.62 -3.91
N GLY A 11 12.87 -13.58 -4.33
CA GLY A 11 13.99 -14.06 -3.53
C GLY A 11 14.11 -13.37 -2.17
N ARG A 12 14.42 -14.15 -1.13
CA ARG A 12 14.47 -13.69 0.27
C ARG A 12 15.58 -12.69 0.60
N ASP A 13 16.47 -12.41 -0.35
CA ASP A 13 17.59 -11.49 -0.17
C ASP A 13 17.27 -10.08 -0.68
N TYR A 14 16.09 -9.87 -1.26
CA TYR A 14 15.64 -8.55 -1.68
C TYR A 14 15.06 -7.79 -0.48
N LEU A 15 15.75 -6.71 -0.08
CA LEU A 15 15.45 -5.97 1.15
C LEU A 15 14.50 -4.80 0.96
N LEU A 16 14.37 -4.27 -0.26
CA LEU A 16 13.52 -3.11 -0.52
C LEU A 16 12.04 -3.53 -0.53
N PRO A 17 11.14 -2.71 0.03
CA PRO A 17 9.71 -2.99 -0.04
C PRO A 17 9.24 -2.93 -1.50
N VAL A 18 8.39 -3.89 -1.88
CA VAL A 18 7.73 -3.93 -3.19
C VAL A 18 6.27 -3.58 -3.01
N PHE A 19 5.82 -2.57 -3.73
CA PHE A 19 4.42 -2.14 -3.76
C PHE A 19 3.75 -2.59 -5.04
N THR A 20 2.58 -3.21 -4.90
CA THR A 20 1.70 -3.52 -6.03
C THR A 20 0.42 -2.71 -5.87
N ALA A 21 0.18 -1.80 -6.82
CA ALA A 21 -1.04 -1.02 -6.89
C ALA A 21 -2.00 -1.62 -7.91
N GLY A 22 -3.26 -1.76 -7.51
CA GLY A 22 -4.36 -2.17 -8.37
C GLY A 22 -4.89 -1.02 -9.23
N ARG A 23 -6.06 -1.23 -9.82
CA ARG A 23 -6.81 -0.17 -10.50
C ARG A 23 -7.60 0.64 -9.46
N PHE A 24 -7.61 1.96 -9.60
CA PHE A 24 -8.54 2.82 -8.86
C PHE A 24 -10.00 2.53 -9.24
N THR A 25 -10.85 2.42 -8.24
CA THR A 25 -12.29 2.26 -8.41
C THR A 25 -13.01 3.39 -7.69
N GLU A 26 -14.13 3.85 -8.24
CA GLU A 26 -14.99 4.84 -7.60
C GLU A 26 -16.35 4.19 -7.35
N GLU A 27 -16.73 4.11 -6.08
CA GLU A 27 -18.02 3.56 -5.67
C GLU A 27 -18.65 4.46 -4.61
N ALA A 28 -19.91 4.86 -4.83
CA ALA A 28 -20.67 5.74 -3.92
C ALA A 28 -19.92 7.04 -3.54
N GLY A 29 -19.18 7.64 -4.49
CA GLY A 29 -18.41 8.87 -4.26
C GLY A 29 -17.11 8.66 -3.47
N ARG A 30 -16.71 7.41 -3.21
CA ARG A 30 -15.42 7.07 -2.61
C ARG A 30 -14.50 6.45 -3.66
N VAL A 31 -13.31 7.01 -3.81
CA VAL A 31 -12.24 6.41 -4.61
C VAL A 31 -11.45 5.44 -3.72
N THR A 32 -11.26 4.21 -4.18
CA THR A 32 -10.47 3.19 -3.50
C THR A 32 -9.31 2.70 -4.37
N LEU A 33 -8.18 2.40 -3.76
CA LEU A 33 -6.99 1.83 -4.39
C LEU A 33 -6.60 0.54 -3.67
N PRO A 34 -6.66 -0.63 -4.34
CA PRO A 34 -6.01 -1.82 -3.84
C PRO A 34 -4.49 -1.62 -3.78
N LEU A 35 -3.89 -1.77 -2.61
CA LEU A 35 -2.45 -1.64 -2.41
C LEU A 35 -1.93 -2.82 -1.58
N ALA A 36 -0.99 -3.57 -2.14
CA ALA A 36 -0.26 -4.61 -1.43
C ALA A 36 1.20 -4.19 -1.24
N VAL A 37 1.75 -4.50 -0.07
CA VAL A 37 3.17 -4.33 0.24
C VAL A 37 3.77 -5.67 0.59
N GLN A 38 4.89 -5.99 -0.03
CA GLN A 38 5.77 -7.05 0.43
C GLN A 38 7.05 -6.43 0.97
N ALA A 39 7.40 -6.79 2.20
CA ALA A 39 8.57 -6.27 2.88
C ALA A 39 9.38 -7.41 3.48
N ASN A 40 10.69 -7.26 3.46
CA ASN A 40 11.59 -8.25 4.04
C ASN A 40 11.69 -8.07 5.55
N HIS A 41 11.50 -9.14 6.32
CA HIS A 41 11.55 -9.08 7.79
C HIS A 41 12.91 -8.69 8.37
N ALA A 42 14.00 -8.82 7.62
CA ALA A 42 15.31 -8.34 8.06
C ALA A 42 15.42 -6.80 8.06
N ALA A 43 14.56 -6.11 7.31
CA ALA A 43 14.56 -4.64 7.16
C ALA A 43 13.31 -3.98 7.75
N CYS A 44 12.15 -4.65 7.72
CA CYS A 44 10.87 -4.11 8.19
C CYS A 44 10.13 -5.15 9.04
N ASP A 45 9.54 -4.70 10.14
CA ASP A 45 8.58 -5.47 10.92
C ASP A 45 7.13 -4.99 10.67
N GLY A 46 6.17 -5.56 11.39
CA GLY A 46 4.77 -5.17 11.27
C GLY A 46 4.48 -3.73 11.67
N TRP A 47 5.28 -3.12 12.56
CA TRP A 47 5.11 -1.72 12.96
C TRP A 47 5.47 -0.77 11.82
N HIS A 48 6.58 -1.02 11.11
CA HIS A 48 6.98 -0.21 9.95
C HIS A 48 5.90 -0.21 8.86
N VAL A 49 5.31 -1.39 8.60
CA VAL A 49 4.23 -1.54 7.62
C VAL A 49 2.97 -0.81 8.07
N ALA A 50 2.59 -0.92 9.35
CA ALA A 50 1.43 -0.21 9.89
C ALA A 50 1.61 1.31 9.82
N GLU A 51 2.79 1.80 10.19
CA GLU A 51 3.11 3.22 10.17
C GLU A 51 3.11 3.78 8.73
N PHE A 52 3.60 3.02 7.76
CA PHE A 52 3.50 3.39 6.34
C PHE A 52 2.05 3.63 5.91
N PHE A 53 1.12 2.71 6.22
CA PHE A 53 -0.29 2.87 5.84
C PHE A 53 -0.94 4.06 6.57
N ARG A 54 -0.61 4.28 7.84
CA ARG A 54 -1.11 5.44 8.60
C ARG A 54 -0.70 6.76 7.93
N VAL A 55 0.58 6.91 7.62
CA VAL A 55 1.10 8.13 6.97
C VAL A 55 0.54 8.27 5.55
N LEU A 56 0.41 7.18 4.81
CA LEU A 56 -0.16 7.21 3.46
C LEU A 56 -1.61 7.73 3.48
N ASP A 57 -2.44 7.27 4.43
CA ASP A 57 -3.81 7.75 4.57
C ASP A 57 -3.86 9.24 4.93
N GLU A 58 -2.95 9.72 5.78
CA GLU A 58 -2.82 11.14 6.15
C GLU A 58 -2.43 12.02 4.94
N GLU A 59 -1.46 11.58 4.14
CA GLU A 59 -0.99 12.28 2.94
C GLU A 59 -2.09 12.33 1.85
N LEU A 60 -2.85 11.25 1.70
CA LEU A 60 -4.00 11.20 0.77
C LEU A 60 -5.12 12.13 1.23
N ALA A 61 -5.44 12.16 2.53
CA ALA A 61 -6.44 13.06 3.08
C ALA A 61 -6.03 14.53 2.92
N PHE A 62 -4.76 14.87 3.15
CA PHE A 62 -4.22 16.20 2.92
C PHE A 62 -4.32 16.61 1.45
N THR A 63 -3.95 15.72 0.52
CA THR A 63 -3.96 15.99 -0.92
C THR A 63 -5.39 16.11 -1.48
N ALA A 64 -6.36 15.41 -0.88
CA ALA A 64 -7.77 15.47 -1.28
C ALA A 64 -8.51 16.71 -0.76
N ALA A 65 -7.91 17.49 0.16
CA ALA A 65 -8.51 18.73 0.65
C ALA A 65 -8.52 19.80 -0.46
N PRO A 66 -9.62 20.56 -0.63
CA PRO A 66 -9.67 21.62 -1.63
C PRO A 66 -8.64 22.71 -1.28
N ARG A 67 -7.85 23.13 -2.27
CA ARG A 67 -6.96 24.29 -2.16
C ARG A 67 -7.73 25.60 -2.07
#